data_AF-A0A8X6K8U4-F1
#
_entry.id   AF-A0A8X6K8U4-F1
#
_cell.length_a   1.000
_cell.length_b   1.000
_cell.length_c   1.000
_cell.angle_alpha   90.00
_cell.angle_beta   90.00
_cell.angle_gamma   90.00
#
_symmetry.space_group_name_H-M   'P 1'
#
loop_
_entity.id
_entity.type
_entity.pdbx_description
1 polymer ?
#
loop_
_entity_poly.entity_id
_entity_poly.type
_entity_poly.pdbx_seq_one_letter_code
_entity_poly.pdbx_strand_id
1 'polypeptide(L)'
;MTSHYNLKTREKSFSVGDEVLILMPSSTHKLLNTWIGPAKVVKFTRPHFCLVQMEDCNNRELHVNKLRPYISRVDHVGIIFDQDTDFGELHYAPTDKKINLTLISS
;
A
#
# COMPACT_ATOMS: atom_id res chain seq x y z
N MET A 1 -25.19 -30.70 -8.81
CA MET A 1 -23.74 -30.45 -8.69
C MET A 1 -23.52 -28.96 -8.56
N THR A 2 -23.26 -28.46 -7.35
CA THR A 2 -23.35 -27.03 -7.05
C THR A 2 -22.02 -26.35 -7.33
N SER A 3 -21.88 -25.82 -8.54
CA SER A 3 -20.67 -25.16 -9.03
C SER A 3 -20.62 -23.72 -8.51
N HIS A 4 -20.24 -23.53 -7.25
CA HIS A 4 -19.97 -22.22 -6.68
C HIS A 4 -18.50 -21.86 -6.87
N TYR A 5 -18.12 -21.40 -8.07
CA TYR A 5 -16.75 -20.97 -8.35
C TYR A 5 -16.68 -19.45 -8.48
N ASN A 6 -16.19 -18.79 -7.43
CA ASN A 6 -15.30 -17.63 -7.47
C ASN A 6 -15.55 -16.53 -8.53
N LEU A 7 -16.80 -16.04 -8.65
CA LEU A 7 -17.23 -14.96 -9.56
C LEU A 7 -16.47 -13.61 -9.42
N LYS A 8 -15.64 -13.44 -8.38
CA LYS A 8 -14.90 -12.20 -8.09
C LYS A 8 -13.37 -12.32 -8.21
N THR A 9 -12.86 -13.45 -8.71
CA THR A 9 -11.40 -13.62 -8.85
C THR A 9 -10.93 -12.78 -10.03
N ARG A 10 -10.49 -11.55 -9.74
CA ARG A 10 -9.69 -10.77 -10.68
C ARG A 10 -8.28 -11.34 -10.68
N GLU A 11 -7.76 -11.62 -11.87
CA GLU A 11 -6.33 -11.92 -12.01
C GLU A 11 -5.52 -10.73 -11.51
N LYS A 12 -4.56 -11.02 -10.63
CA LYS A 12 -3.58 -10.04 -10.18
C LYS A 12 -2.34 -10.19 -11.07
N SER A 13 -2.09 -9.20 -11.92
CA SER A 13 -0.83 -9.08 -12.65
C SER A 13 0.11 -8.15 -11.88
N PHE A 14 1.39 -8.50 -11.88
CA PHE A 14 2.49 -7.71 -11.35
C PHE A 14 3.62 -7.73 -12.38
N SER A 15 4.51 -6.74 -12.33
CA SER A 15 5.69 -6.63 -13.16
C SER A 15 6.96 -6.64 -12.30
N VAL A 16 8.09 -7.01 -12.90
CA VAL A 16 9.39 -6.87 -12.25
C VAL A 16 9.65 -5.39 -11.98
N GLY A 17 10.02 -5.05 -10.75
CA GLY A 17 10.23 -3.69 -10.27
C GLY A 17 9.05 -3.10 -9.48
N ASP A 18 7.86 -3.70 -9.54
CA ASP A 18 6.69 -3.22 -8.80
C ASP A 18 6.91 -3.28 -7.28
N GLU A 19 6.43 -2.25 -6.59
CA GLU A 19 6.34 -2.23 -5.13
C GLU A 19 5.05 -2.90 -4.67
N VAL A 20 5.18 -3.86 -3.76
CA VAL A 20 4.10 -4.70 -3.28
C VAL A 20 4.13 -4.86 -1.76
N LEU A 21 2.95 -5.07 -1.19
CA LEU A 21 2.76 -5.57 0.17
C LEU A 21 2.70 -7.10 0.14
N ILE A 22 3.30 -7.71 1.15
CA ILE A 22 3.43 -9.15 1.32
C ILE A 22 2.61 -9.60 2.54
N LEU A 23 1.80 -10.65 2.38
CA LEU A 23 1.07 -11.27 3.49
C LEU A 23 1.95 -12.27 4.26
N MET A 24 2.36 -11.92 5.47
CA MET A 24 3.20 -12.74 6.36
C MET A 24 2.48 -13.06 7.68
N PRO A 25 2.76 -14.22 8.32
CA PRO A 25 2.30 -14.48 9.68
C PRO A 25 2.98 -13.50 10.66
N SER A 26 2.19 -12.85 11.51
CA SER A 26 2.70 -11.91 12.52
C SER A 26 2.84 -12.53 13.92
N SER A 27 2.35 -13.76 14.10
CA SER A 27 2.39 -14.49 15.36
C SER A 27 2.53 -15.99 15.11
N THR A 28 2.89 -16.74 16.15
CA THR A 28 2.77 -18.21 16.20
C THR A 28 1.33 -18.69 16.08
N HIS A 29 0.35 -17.81 16.33
CA HIS A 29 -1.06 -18.11 16.11
C HIS A 29 -1.42 -18.10 14.62
N LYS A 30 -1.82 -19.27 14.09
CA LYS A 30 -2.04 -19.53 12.64
C LYS A 30 -3.00 -18.58 11.91
N LEU A 31 -3.85 -17.87 12.64
CA LEU A 31 -4.85 -16.97 12.05
C LEU A 31 -4.36 -15.54 11.85
N LEU A 32 -3.25 -15.15 12.48
CA LEU A 32 -2.78 -13.77 12.47
C LEU A 32 -1.76 -13.57 11.34
N ASN A 33 -2.23 -12.95 10.26
CA ASN A 33 -1.39 -12.52 9.14
C ASN A 33 -1.46 -11.00 8.97
N THR A 34 -0.33 -10.39 8.65
CA THR A 34 -0.17 -8.95 8.43
C THR A 34 0.36 -8.67 7.02
N TRP A 35 -0.08 -7.57 6.42
CA TRP A 35 0.50 -7.05 5.18
C TRP A 35 1.73 -6.21 5.50
N ILE A 36 2.90 -6.62 5.01
CA ILE A 36 4.20 -6.01 5.28
C ILE A 36 4.79 -5.48 3.98
N GLY A 37 5.41 -4.32 3.99
CA GLY A 37 6.12 -3.75 2.84
C GLY A 37 6.57 -2.31 3.11
N PRO A 38 7.09 -1.61 2.10
CA PRO A 38 7.16 -2.00 0.68
C PRO A 38 8.22 -3.08 0.40
N ALA A 39 7.92 -3.97 -0.54
CA ALA A 39 8.86 -4.94 -1.09
C ALA A 39 8.83 -4.89 -2.62
N LYS A 40 9.93 -5.25 -3.27
CA LYS A 40 10.08 -5.12 -4.72
C LYS A 40 10.00 -6.48 -5.41
N VAL A 41 9.23 -6.59 -6.48
CA VAL A 41 9.23 -7.80 -7.33
C VAL A 41 10.55 -7.87 -8.10
N VAL A 42 11.35 -8.91 -7.85
CA VAL A 42 12.67 -9.09 -8.50
C VAL A 42 12.55 -9.92 -9.78
N LYS A 43 11.79 -11.01 -9.74
CA LYS A 43 11.58 -11.89 -10.90
C LYS A 43 10.38 -12.80 -10.71
N PHE A 44 9.81 -13.28 -11.82
CA PHE A 44 8.87 -14.39 -11.81
C PHE A 44 9.62 -15.70 -11.93
N THR A 45 9.38 -16.63 -11.00
CA THR A 45 10.01 -17.95 -11.02
C THR A 45 9.11 -19.00 -11.66
N ARG A 46 7.79 -18.85 -11.52
CA ARG A 46 6.74 -19.68 -12.13
C ARG A 46 5.53 -18.78 -12.47
N PRO A 47 4.53 -19.24 -13.24
CA PRO A 47 3.41 -18.39 -13.70
C PRO A 47 2.67 -17.61 -12.61
N HIS A 48 2.63 -18.12 -11.38
CA HIS A 48 1.97 -17.48 -10.24
C HIS A 48 2.89 -17.31 -9.02
N PHE A 49 4.20 -17.49 -9.20
CA PHE A 49 5.19 -17.31 -8.14
C PHE A 49 6.22 -16.28 -8.56
N CYS A 50 6.51 -15.37 -7.66
CA CYS A 50 7.56 -14.38 -7.85
C CYS A 50 8.48 -14.31 -6.65
N LEU A 51 9.73 -13.95 -6.94
CA LEU A 51 10.72 -13.57 -5.96
C LEU A 51 10.52 -12.09 -5.64
N VAL A 52 10.33 -11.79 -4.35
CA VAL A 52 10.23 -10.43 -3.83
C VAL A 52 11.40 -10.15 -2.92
N GLN A 53 11.98 -8.95 -3.03
CA GLN A 53 13.03 -8.43 -2.16
C GLN A 53 12.42 -7.49 -1.14
N MET A 54 12.60 -7.80 0.14
CA MET A 54 12.24 -6.94 1.25
C MET A 54 13.34 -5.89 1.52
N GLU A 55 13.04 -4.89 2.34
CA GLU A 55 13.95 -3.79 2.71
C GLU A 55 15.25 -4.29 3.37
N ASP A 56 15.17 -5.40 4.11
CA ASP A 56 16.32 -6.09 4.73
C ASP A 56 17.19 -6.88 3.73
N CYS A 57 17.02 -6.64 2.42
CA CYS A 57 17.65 -7.37 1.32
C CYS A 57 17.31 -8.86 1.28
N ASN A 58 16.38 -9.35 2.11
CA ASN A 58 15.97 -10.75 2.07
C ASN A 58 15.03 -11.01 0.89
N ASN A 59 15.32 -12.08 0.17
CA ASN A 59 14.51 -12.53 -0.95
C ASN A 59 13.55 -13.63 -0.49
N ARG A 60 12.29 -13.54 -0.88
CA ARG A 60 11.28 -14.59 -0.62
C ARG A 60 10.53 -14.95 -1.89
N GLU A 61 10.37 -16.24 -2.13
CA GLU A 61 9.50 -16.74 -3.19
C GLU A 61 8.06 -16.86 -2.66
N LEU A 62 7.11 -16.20 -3.31
CA LEU A 62 5.72 -16.15 -2.87
C LEU A 62 4.76 -16.28 -4.04
N HIS A 63 3.58 -16.82 -3.74
CA HIS A 63 2.47 -16.84 -4.67
C HIS A 63 1.87 -15.44 -4.84
N VAL A 64 1.51 -15.03 -6.06
CA VAL A 64 0.94 -13.69 -6.36
C VAL A 64 -0.28 -13.31 -5.51
N ASN A 65 -1.06 -14.30 -5.07
CA ASN A 65 -2.19 -14.10 -4.16
C ASN A 65 -1.80 -13.54 -2.78
N LYS A 66 -0.56 -13.80 -2.34
CA LYS A 66 0.01 -13.26 -1.11
C LYS A 66 0.52 -11.82 -1.28
N LEU A 67 0.32 -11.23 -2.47
CA LEU A 67 0.74 -9.87 -2.79
C LEU A 67 -0.46 -8.93 -2.97
N ARG A 68 -0.21 -7.65 -2.67
CA ARG A 68 -1.06 -6.51 -3.02
C ARG A 68 -0.17 -5.39 -3.56
N PRO A 69 -0.65 -4.57 -4.51
CA PRO A 69 0.09 -3.38 -4.92
C PRO A 69 0.31 -2.46 -3.72
N TYR A 70 1.53 -1.93 -3.59
CA TYR A 70 1.83 -0.87 -2.64
C TYR A 70 1.46 0.47 -3.29
N ILE A 71 0.57 1.22 -2.64
CA ILE A 71 0.16 2.55 -3.12
C ILE A 71 0.78 3.56 -2.16
N SER A 72 1.88 4.18 -2.59
CA SER A 72 2.48 5.27 -1.84
C SER A 72 1.52 6.46 -1.80
N ARG A 73 1.18 6.92 -0.59
CA ARG A 73 0.43 8.16 -0.40
C ARG A 73 1.42 9.31 -0.51
N VAL A 74 1.54 9.89 -1.69
CA VAL A 74 2.19 11.19 -1.85
C VAL A 74 1.16 12.24 -1.41
N ASP A 75 1.26 12.75 -0.19
CA ASP A 75 0.53 13.96 0.18
C ASP A 75 1.15 15.11 -0.63
N HIS A 76 0.38 15.66 -1.57
CA HIS A 76 0.79 16.84 -2.32
C HIS A 76 0.84 18.03 -1.36
N VAL A 77 2.04 18.49 -0.99
CA VAL A 77 2.22 19.75 -0.26
C VAL A 77 2.19 20.89 -1.27
N GLY A 78 1.10 21.63 -1.31
CA GLY A 78 1.03 22.90 -2.03
C GLY A 78 1.73 23.99 -1.23
N ILE A 79 2.84 24.53 -1.73
CA ILE A 79 3.49 25.72 -1.17
C ILE A 79 2.84 26.93 -1.83
N ILE A 80 2.13 27.74 -1.05
CA ILE A 80 1.60 29.03 -1.51
C ILE A 80 2.58 30.11 -1.05
N PHE A 81 3.13 30.87 -2.00
CA PHE A 81 3.94 32.04 -1.67
C PHE A 81 3.00 33.24 -1.50
N ASP A 82 3.15 33.96 -0.39
CA ASP A 82 2.32 35.12 0.01
C ASP A 82 2.36 36.31 -0.98
N GLN A 83 3.15 36.19 -2.06
CA GLN A 83 3.33 37.25 -3.06
C GLN A 83 2.48 37.05 -4.33
N ASP A 84 1.85 35.88 -4.51
CA ASP A 84 1.00 35.60 -5.67
C ASP A 84 -0.46 35.93 -5.36
N THR A 85 -0.85 37.19 -5.58
CA THR A 85 -2.24 37.68 -5.36
C THR A 85 -3.21 37.33 -6.51
N ASP A 86 -2.80 36.55 -7.50
CA ASP A 86 -3.57 36.28 -8.73
C ASP A 86 -3.97 34.80 -8.93
N PHE A 87 -4.42 34.14 -7.85
CA PHE A 87 -5.07 32.83 -7.95
C PHE A 87 -6.37 32.86 -7.16
N GLY A 88 -7.49 32.58 -7.84
CA GLY A 88 -8.85 32.72 -7.32
C GLY A 88 -9.17 31.91 -6.04
N GLU A 89 -10.41 32.01 -5.56
CA GLU A 89 -10.84 31.50 -4.25
C GLU A 89 -10.39 30.05 -3.96
N LEU A 90 -9.66 29.89 -2.85
CA LEU A 90 -9.24 28.59 -2.33
C LEU A 90 -10.45 27.84 -1.75
N HIS A 91 -10.93 26.84 -2.48
CA HIS A 91 -11.90 25.89 -1.94
C HIS A 91 -11.15 24.79 -1.18
N TYR A 92 -11.23 24.83 0.15
CA TYR A 92 -10.73 23.75 1.00
C TYR A 92 -11.64 22.53 0.91
N ALA A 93 -11.06 21.35 0.71
CA ALA A 93 -11.78 20.09 0.90
C ALA A 93 -12.31 20.02 2.34
N PRO A 94 -13.56 19.60 2.57
CA PRO A 94 -14.11 19.49 3.92
C PRO A 94 -13.23 18.55 4.74
N THR A 95 -12.51 19.13 5.70
CA THR A 95 -11.70 18.38 6.65
C THR A 95 -12.64 17.84 7.71
N ASP A 96 -12.78 16.52 7.78
CA ASP A 96 -13.38 15.84 8.94
C ASP A 96 -12.46 16.04 10.16
N LYS A 97 -12.61 17.19 10.82
CA LYS A 97 -11.87 17.58 12.01
C LYS A 97 -12.31 16.73 13.20
N LYS A 98 -11.41 15.91 13.75
CA LYS A 98 -11.26 15.75 15.21
C LYS A 98 -9.82 15.42 15.59
N ILE A 99 -9.04 16.44 15.89
CA ILE A 99 -7.91 16.32 16.82
C ILE A 99 -7.92 17.55 17.71
N ASN A 100 -8.34 17.36 18.95
CA ASN A 100 -8.25 18.38 20.00
C ASN A 100 -6.79 18.46 20.46
N LEU A 101 -6.09 19.52 20.07
CA LEU A 101 -4.83 19.91 20.71
C LEU A 101 -5.16 21.00 21.72
N THR A 102 -5.35 20.60 22.96
CA THR A 102 -5.43 21.53 24.09
C THR A 102 -4.05 22.17 24.26
N LEU A 103 -3.97 23.48 24.05
CA LEU A 103 -2.80 24.30 24.31
C LEU A 103 -2.48 24.24 25.81
N ILE A 104 -1.29 23.74 26.15
CA ILE A 104 -0.66 23.99 27.45
C ILE A 104 0.11 25.31 27.33
N SER A 105 -0.49 26.40 27.81
CA SER A 105 0.23 27.63 28.12
C SER A 105 0.98 27.47 29.44
N SER A 106 2.26 27.85 29.45
CA SER A 106 3.05 28.08 30.68
C SER A 106 2.64 29.37 31.38
#